data_AF-A0A4S8KRF4-F1
#
_entry.id   AF-A0A4S8KRF4-F1
#
_cell.length_a   1.000
_cell.length_b   1.000
_cell.length_c   1.000
_cell.angle_alpha   90.00
_cell.angle_beta   90.00
_cell.angle_gamma   90.00
#
_symmetry.space_group_name_H-M   'P 1'
#
loop_
_entity.id
_entity.type
_entity.pdbx_description
1 polymer ?
#
loop_
_entity_poly.entity_id
_entity_poly.type
_entity_poly.pdbx_seq_one_letter_code
_entity_poly.pdbx_strand_id
1 'polypeptide(L)' 'HQRLLKRHTGVYLAEQFFCVLKEFGIQDKVILAIAGDNAENNTAMIKHLQWLFPQFKGLEAQVRCF' A
#
# COMPACT_ATOMS: atom_id res chain seq x y z
N HIS A 1 -8.54 4.37 -24.18
CA HIS A 1 -8.83 3.04 -23.62
C HIS A 1 -7.67 2.57 -22.76
N GLN A 2 -7.74 2.77 -21.43
CA GLN A 2 -6.68 2.29 -20.54
C GLN A 2 -7.02 0.87 -20.09
N ARG A 3 -6.29 -0.11 -20.61
CA ARG A 3 -6.42 -1.52 -20.24
C ARG A 3 -5.73 -1.71 -18.88
N LEU A 4 -6.50 -1.97 -17.83
CA LEU A 4 -5.98 -2.25 -16.48
C LEU A 4 -5.19 -3.56 -16.51
N LEU A 5 -3.89 -3.47 -16.82
CA LEU A 5 -2.95 -4.58 -16.64
C LEU A 5 -2.90 -4.90 -15.14
N LYS A 6 -2.71 -6.16 -14.76
CA LYS A 6 -2.60 -6.60 -13.34
C LYS A 6 -1.65 -5.72 -12.48
N ARG A 7 -0.67 -5.07 -13.12
CA ARG A 7 0.25 -4.05 -12.55
C ARG A 7 -0.43 -2.79 -11.98
N HIS A 8 -1.64 -2.46 -12.40
CA HIS A 8 -2.44 -1.33 -11.91
C HIS A 8 -3.49 -1.76 -10.89
N THR A 9 -3.35 -2.93 -10.27
CA THR A 9 -4.22 -3.28 -9.14
C THR A 9 -3.55 -2.82 -7.85
N GLY A 10 -4.33 -2.27 -6.90
CA GLY A 10 -3.80 -1.95 -5.57
C GLY A 10 -3.18 -3.17 -4.87
N VAL A 11 -3.67 -4.38 -5.21
CA VAL A 11 -3.12 -5.67 -4.77
C VAL A 11 -1.65 -5.83 -5.14
N TYR A 12 -1.33 -5.68 -6.44
CA TYR A 12 0.04 -5.81 -6.91
C TYR A 12 0.96 -4.76 -6.27
N LEU A 13 0.48 -3.52 -6.13
CA LEU A 13 1.23 -2.46 -5.45
C LEU A 13 1.51 -2.82 -3.98
N ALA A 14 0.55 -3.41 -3.28
CA ALA A 14 0.73 -3.82 -1.87
C ALA A 14 1.80 -4.92 -1.74
N GLU A 15 1.79 -5.91 -2.63
CA GLU A 15 2.78 -6.98 -2.66
C GLU A 15 4.19 -6.44 -2.95
N GLN A 16 4.34 -5.58 -3.97
CA GLN A 16 5.64 -4.98 -4.30
C GLN A 16 6.14 -4.08 -3.18
N PHE A 17 5.26 -3.29 -2.58
CA PHE A 17 5.60 -2.44 -1.43
C PHE A 17 6.12 -3.29 -0.26
N PHE A 18 5.45 -4.42 0.03
CA PHE A 18 5.92 -5.34 1.06
C PHE A 18 7.29 -5.97 0.75
N CYS A 19 7.54 -6.34 -0.51
CA CYS A 19 8.86 -6.82 -0.93
C CYS A 19 9.96 -5.77 -0.65
N VAL A 20 9.70 -4.50 -0.96
CA VAL A 20 10.63 -3.40 -0.66
C VAL A 20 10.86 -3.29 0.85
N LEU A 21 9.81 -3.31 1.68
CA LEU A 21 9.96 -3.24 3.13
C LEU A 21 10.83 -4.38 3.69
N LYS A 22 10.71 -5.59 3.13
CA LYS A 22 11.55 -6.74 3.46
C LYS A 22 13.00 -6.54 3.07
N GLU A 23 13.25 -6.01 1.88
CA GLU A 23 14.60 -5.73 1.38
C GLU A 23 15.33 -4.71 2.29
N PHE A 24 14.60 -3.72 2.81
CA PHE A 24 15.12 -2.77 3.79
C PHE A 24 15.15 -3.29 5.24
N GLY A 25 14.64 -4.50 5.51
CA GLY A 25 14.57 -5.07 6.87
C GLY A 25 13.66 -4.29 7.82
N ILE A 26 12.68 -3.56 7.28
CA ILE A 26 11.76 -2.70 8.05
C ILE A 26 10.32 -3.22 8.04
N GLN A 27 10.09 -4.43 7.51
CA GLN A 27 8.76 -5.04 7.50
C GLN A 27 8.17 -5.09 8.92
N ASP A 28 8.95 -5.46 9.93
CA ASP A 28 8.42 -5.62 11.29
C ASP A 28 8.34 -4.29 12.07
N LYS A 29 8.72 -3.16 11.46
CA LYS A 29 8.58 -1.84 12.08
C LYS A 29 7.13 -1.36 12.01
N VAL A 30 6.72 -0.58 13.01
CA VAL A 30 5.40 0.05 13.02
C VAL A 30 5.36 1.15 11.96
N ILE A 31 4.69 0.87 10.84
CA ILE A 31 4.40 1.87 9.80
C ILE A 31 3.31 2.81 10.33
N LEU A 32 3.66 4.07 10.54
CA LEU A 32 2.75 5.08 11.10
C LEU A 32 1.77 5.66 10.07
N ALA A 33 2.27 5.96 8.87
CA ALA A 33 1.50 6.56 7.80
C ALA A 33 2.09 6.21 6.42
N ILE A 34 1.23 6.14 5.40
CA ILE A 34 1.61 6.01 4.00
C ILE A 34 0.97 7.18 3.24
N ALA A 35 1.81 8.01 2.63
CA ALA A 35 1.37 9.09 1.76
C ALA A 35 1.25 8.62 0.31
N GLY A 36 0.14 8.95 -0.34
CA GLY A 36 -0.09 8.66 -1.76
C GLY A 36 -1.08 9.64 -2.38
N ASP A 37 -1.09 9.71 -3.71
CA ASP A 37 -2.08 10.52 -4.43
C ASP A 37 -3.51 9.96 -4.26
N ASN A 38 -4.50 10.75 -4.69
CA ASN A 38 -5.93 10.40 -4.60
C ASN A 38 -6.37 9.28 -5.56
N ALA A 39 -5.46 8.57 -6.22
CA ALA A 39 -5.83 7.46 -7.08
C ALA A 39 -6.52 6.35 -6.28
N GLU A 40 -7.63 5.81 -6.82
CA GLU A 40 -8.37 4.69 -6.21
C GLU A 40 -7.48 3.48 -5.93
N ASN A 41 -6.45 3.29 -6.76
CA ASN A 41 -5.47 2.23 -6.64
C ASN A 41 -4.70 2.28 -5.32
N ASN A 42 -4.37 3.47 -4.81
CA ASN A 42 -3.68 3.62 -3.53
C ASN A 42 -4.59 3.22 -2.37
N THR A 43 -5.88 3.53 -2.46
CA THR A 43 -6.87 3.08 -1.47
C THR A 43 -6.97 1.55 -1.45
N ALA A 44 -6.98 0.91 -2.63
CA ALA A 44 -6.96 -0.55 -2.72
C ALA A 44 -5.66 -1.17 -2.18
N MET A 45 -4.52 -0.52 -2.43
CA MET A 45 -3.21 -0.93 -1.89
C MET A 45 -3.20 -0.91 -0.35
N ILE A 46 -3.68 0.18 0.25
CA ILE A 46 -3.73 0.35 1.71
C ILE A 46 -4.58 -0.74 2.38
N LYS A 47 -5.74 -1.08 1.80
CA LYS A 47 -6.59 -2.15 2.30
C LYS A 47 -5.89 -3.51 2.27
N HIS A 48 -5.12 -3.80 1.23
CA HIS A 48 -4.35 -5.03 1.16
C HIS A 48 -3.12 -5.04 2.05
N LEU A 49 -2.45 -3.90 2.22
CA LEU A 49 -1.36 -3.78 3.18
C LEU A 49 -1.82 -4.03 4.61
N GLN A 50 -3.04 -3.62 4.99
CA GLN A 50 -3.60 -3.95 6.30
C GLN A 50 -3.77 -5.47 6.51
N TRP A 51 -4.08 -6.22 5.45
CA TRP A 51 -4.15 -7.68 5.52
C TRP A 51 -2.77 -8.33 5.64
N LEU A 52 -1.77 -7.80 4.91
CA LEU A 52 -0.38 -8.28 4.97
C LEU A 52 0.33 -7.86 6.27
N PHE A 53 -0.06 -6.74 6.87
CA PHE A 53 0.46 -6.18 8.10
C PHE A 53 -0.67 -5.85 9.09
N PRO A 54 -1.04 -6.78 9.97
CA PRO A 54 -2.08 -6.54 10.97
C PRO A 54 -1.78 -5.36 11.91
N GLN A 55 -0.50 -5.01 12.08
CA GLN A 55 -0.05 -3.85 12.89
C GLN A 55 -0.19 -2.49 12.18
N PHE A 56 -0.43 -2.49 10.87
CA PHE A 56 -0.66 -1.27 10.11
C PHE A 56 -2.11 -0.81 10.26
N LYS A 57 -2.32 0.48 10.57
CA LYS A 57 -3.66 1.05 10.82
C LYS A 57 -4.54 1.20 9.56
N GLY A 58 -4.08 0.70 8.41
CA GLY A 58 -4.86 0.69 7.16
C GLY A 58 -5.22 2.11 6.71
N LEU A 59 -6.50 2.34 6.41
CA LEU A 59 -6.99 3.62 5.88
C LEU A 59 -6.79 4.80 6.83
N GLU A 60 -6.77 4.58 8.16
CA GLU A 60 -6.50 5.64 9.13
C GLU A 60 -5.08 6.19 9.02
N ALA A 61 -4.17 5.39 8.47
CA ALA A 61 -2.78 5.75 8.20
C ALA A 61 -2.56 6.22 6.74
N GLN A 62 -3.62 6.32 5.92
CA GLN A 62 -3.51 6.85 4.56
C GLN A 62 -3.50 8.38 4.58
N VAL A 63 -2.38 8.98 4.19
CA VAL A 63 -2.29 10.42 3.92
C VAL A 63 -2.51 10.62 2.42
N ARG A 64 -3.50 11.43 2.07
CA ARG A 64 -3.82 11.73 0.67
C ARG A 64 -3.20 13.05 0.26
N CYS A 65 -2.40 13.03 -0.80
CA CYS A 65 -1.85 14.24 -1.39
C CYS A 65 -2.95 15.00 -2.17
N PHE A 66 -2.88 16.34 -2.14
CA PHE A 66 -3.75 17.24 -2.91
C PHE A 66 -3.31 17.35 -4.37
#